data_AF-A0A1V4KHC7-F1
#
_entry.id   AF-A0A1V4KHC7-F1
#
_cell.length_a   1.000
_cell.length_b   1.000
_cell.length_c   1.000
_cell.angle_alpha   90.00
_cell.angle_beta   90.00
_cell.angle_gamma   90.00
#
_symmetry.space_group_name_H-M   'P 1'
#
loop_
_entity.id
_entity.type
_entity.pdbx_description
1 polymer ?
#
loop_
_entity_poly.entity_id
_entity_poly.type
_entity_poly.pdbx_seq_one_letter_code
_entity_poly.pdbx_strand_id
1 'polypeptide(L)'
;MLRSYRKIKVIVSFNSSRSISALEQVGDAKFACSGGYPAELAGKGLCARALYDYQAADDTEISFDPENIITNIEMIDEGWWRGYGPDGHFGMFPANYVELIE
;
A
#
# COMPACT_ATOMS: atom_id res chain seq x y z
N MET A 1 -15.05 -3.38 -31.23
CA MET A 1 -15.12 -2.10 -30.50
C MET A 1 -13.86 -2.00 -29.66
N LEU A 2 -12.81 -1.38 -30.21
CA LEU A 2 -11.46 -1.37 -29.61
C LEU A 2 -11.33 -0.16 -28.70
N ARG A 3 -11.17 -0.38 -27.38
CA ARG A 3 -10.69 0.69 -26.50
C ARG A 3 -9.19 0.52 -26.32
N SER A 4 -8.46 1.21 -27.18
CA SER A 4 -7.03 1.41 -27.06
C SER A 4 -6.77 2.34 -25.86
N TYR A 5 -5.99 1.89 -24.89
CA TYR A 5 -5.48 2.73 -23.83
C TYR A 5 -3.95 2.72 -23.88
N ARG A 6 -3.37 3.88 -24.21
CA ARG A 6 -1.95 4.19 -23.99
C ARG A 6 -1.84 4.80 -22.60
N LYS A 7 -1.08 4.21 -21.67
CA LYS A 7 -0.66 4.89 -20.45
C LYS A 7 0.87 4.91 -20.35
N ILE A 8 1.34 6.08 -19.96
CA ILE A 8 2.67 6.65 -20.05
C ILE A 8 3.66 5.92 -19.14
N LYS A 9 4.89 5.73 -19.62
CA LYS A 9 6.02 5.18 -18.87
C LYS A 9 6.52 6.25 -17.89
N VAL A 10 6.30 6.07 -16.59
CA VAL A 10 6.94 6.89 -15.54
C VAL A 10 8.11 6.10 -14.97
N ILE A 11 9.33 6.60 -15.22
CA ILE A 11 10.56 6.07 -14.63
C ILE A 11 10.73 6.76 -13.29
N VAL A 12 10.64 6.02 -12.18
CA VAL A 12 11.09 6.50 -10.87
C VAL A 12 12.48 5.94 -10.62
N SER A 13 13.51 6.74 -10.90
CA SER A 13 14.88 6.46 -10.45
C SER A 13 15.01 6.86 -8.98
N PHE A 14 15.30 5.90 -8.10
CA PHE A 14 15.68 6.20 -6.72
C PHE A 14 17.21 6.09 -6.60
N ASN A 15 17.86 7.21 -6.30
CA ASN A 15 19.31 7.31 -6.17
C ASN A 15 19.76 6.73 -4.80
N SER A 16 20.89 6.04 -4.80
CA SER A 16 21.49 5.37 -3.65
C SER A 16 22.29 6.34 -2.75
N SER A 17 22.42 5.99 -1.47
CA SER A 17 23.48 6.37 -0.51
C SER A 17 23.22 7.48 0.52
N ARG A 18 23.30 7.08 1.81
CA ARG A 18 23.75 7.77 3.06
C ARG A 18 22.77 7.46 4.20
N SER A 19 23.11 7.16 5.46
CA SER A 19 24.32 6.80 6.20
C SER A 19 23.76 6.36 7.57
N ILE A 20 24.30 5.28 8.16
CA ILE A 20 23.86 4.72 9.44
C ILE A 20 24.49 5.56 10.57
N SER A 21 23.73 6.18 11.47
CA SER A 21 24.29 6.80 12.70
C SER A 21 23.23 7.06 13.79
N ALA A 22 23.57 6.60 14.99
CA ALA A 22 23.14 7.04 16.32
C ALA A 22 21.91 6.38 16.99
N LEU A 23 22.21 5.42 17.88
CA LEU A 23 21.50 5.19 19.15
C LEU A 23 21.79 6.35 20.12
N GLU A 24 20.81 6.76 20.93
CA GLU A 24 21.02 7.02 22.37
C GLU A 24 19.70 6.88 23.15
N GLN A 25 19.83 6.43 24.40
CA GLN A 25 18.80 5.90 25.29
C GLN A 25 18.52 6.84 26.48
N VAL A 26 17.25 7.15 26.74
CA VAL A 26 16.67 7.64 28.02
C VAL A 26 15.14 7.63 27.82
N GLY A 27 14.24 7.25 28.72
CA GLY A 27 14.22 6.94 30.15
C GLY A 27 12.72 6.94 30.53
N ASP A 28 12.35 6.09 31.47
CA ASP A 28 11.03 5.60 31.88
C ASP A 28 9.84 6.59 31.98
N ALA A 29 8.67 6.21 31.42
CA ALA A 29 7.42 5.89 32.15
C ALA A 29 6.10 6.16 31.37
N LYS A 30 5.33 5.08 31.16
CA LYS A 30 3.85 4.99 31.25
C LYS A 30 2.98 5.72 30.20
N PHE A 31 2.72 5.05 29.08
CA PHE A 31 1.34 4.92 28.58
C PHE A 31 1.19 3.55 27.90
N ALA A 32 0.27 2.74 28.40
CA ALA A 32 -0.04 1.42 27.87
C ALA A 32 -1.21 1.55 26.88
N CYS A 33 -0.93 1.33 25.60
CA CYS A 33 -1.80 0.65 24.65
C CYS A 33 -0.87 -0.05 23.64
N SER A 34 -0.82 -1.37 23.76
CA SER A 34 0.05 -2.27 23.01
C SER A 34 -0.32 -2.28 21.54
N GLY A 35 0.68 -2.07 20.68
CA GLY A 35 0.55 -2.15 19.23
C GLY A 35 1.68 -1.40 18.55
N GLY A 36 2.93 -1.79 18.82
CA GLY A 36 4.09 -1.22 18.17
C GLY A 36 4.10 -1.57 16.68
N TYR A 37 3.61 -0.66 15.85
CA TYR A 37 4.08 -0.57 14.46
C TYR A 37 5.39 0.23 14.54
N PRO A 38 6.56 -0.37 14.27
CA PRO A 38 7.80 0.39 14.18
C PRO A 38 7.65 1.40 13.04
N ALA A 39 7.44 2.67 13.42
CA ALA A 39 7.34 3.80 12.53
C ALA A 39 8.71 4.20 11.94
N GLU A 40 9.49 3.23 11.48
CA GLU A 40 10.77 3.43 10.78
C GLU A 40 10.72 3.04 9.29
N LEU A 41 9.59 2.53 8.79
CA LEU A 41 9.36 2.37 7.34
C LEU A 41 8.69 3.62 6.72
N ALA A 42 9.06 4.79 7.21
CA ALA A 42 8.70 6.07 6.60
C ALA A 42 9.45 6.22 5.25
N GLY A 43 8.85 5.72 4.17
CA GLY A 43 9.32 6.05 2.82
C GLY A 43 8.75 5.22 1.67
N LYS A 44 8.15 4.06 1.94
CA LYS A 44 7.48 3.25 0.92
C LYS A 44 6.14 2.80 1.49
N GLY A 45 5.05 3.41 1.01
CA GLY A 45 3.71 2.97 1.39
C GLY A 45 3.54 1.47 1.10
N LEU A 46 2.72 0.80 1.93
CA LEU A 46 2.42 -0.62 1.75
C LEU A 46 1.90 -0.89 0.33
N CYS A 47 2.39 -1.96 -0.27
CA CYS A 47 2.01 -2.37 -1.61
C CYS A 47 1.52 -3.83 -1.56
N ALA A 48 0.53 -4.15 -2.38
CA ALA A 48 0.02 -5.50 -2.52
C ALA A 48 -0.22 -5.82 -3.99
N ARG A 49 -0.09 -7.10 -4.33
CA ARG A 49 -0.42 -7.64 -5.64
C ARG A 49 -1.77 -8.35 -5.54
N ALA A 50 -2.69 -8.03 -6.45
CA ALA A 50 -3.96 -8.72 -6.57
C ALA A 50 -3.74 -10.20 -6.98
N LEU A 51 -4.39 -11.12 -6.27
CA LEU A 51 -4.39 -12.55 -6.56
C LEU A 51 -5.58 -12.95 -7.44
N TYR A 52 -6.69 -12.24 -7.30
CA TYR A 52 -7.95 -12.49 -8.00
C TYR A 52 -8.48 -11.19 -8.60
N ASP A 53 -9.38 -11.29 -9.57
CA ASP A 53 -10.12 -10.12 -10.05
C ASP A 53 -11.12 -9.65 -8.99
N TYR A 54 -11.28 -8.33 -8.91
CA TYR A 54 -12.31 -7.71 -8.08
C TYR A 54 -12.94 -6.55 -8.85
N GLN A 55 -14.26 -6.52 -8.86
CA GLN A 55 -15.04 -5.44 -9.45
C GLN A 55 -15.66 -4.63 -8.31
N ALA A 56 -15.41 -3.33 -8.30
CA ALA A 56 -15.98 -2.40 -7.35
C ALA A 56 -17.52 -2.48 -7.39
N ALA A 57 -18.14 -2.63 -6.23
CA ALA A 57 -19.58 -2.59 -6.09
C ALA A 57 -20.13 -1.16 -6.24
N ASP A 58 -19.37 -0.17 -5.75
CA ASP A 58 -19.73 1.25 -5.71
C ASP A 58 -18.49 2.16 -5.88
N ASP A 59 -18.70 3.47 -6.06
CA ASP A 59 -17.63 4.46 -6.27
C ASP A 59 -16.63 4.61 -5.10
N THR A 60 -16.92 4.01 -3.95
CA THR A 60 -16.03 3.99 -2.77
C THR A 60 -15.02 2.84 -2.81
N GLU A 61 -15.14 1.93 -3.78
CA GLU A 61 -14.31 0.75 -3.96
C GLU A 61 -13.44 0.86 -5.23
N ILE A 62 -12.39 0.06 -5.32
CA ILE A 62 -11.54 -0.03 -6.51
C ILE A 62 -11.76 -1.34 -7.25
N SER A 63 -11.66 -1.31 -8.57
CA SER A 63 -11.61 -2.53 -9.40
C SER A 63 -10.16 -2.83 -9.78
N PHE A 64 -9.82 -4.12 -9.87
CA PHE A 64 -8.49 -4.56 -10.30
C PHE A 64 -8.54 -5.97 -10.87
N ASP A 65 -7.60 -6.25 -11.76
CA ASP A 65 -7.34 -7.58 -12.32
C ASP A 65 -6.25 -8.31 -11.50
N PRO A 66 -6.16 -9.64 -11.59
CA PRO A 66 -5.04 -10.38 -11.01
C PRO A 66 -3.69 -9.81 -11.50
N GLU A 67 -2.68 -9.91 -10.64
CA GLU A 67 -1.34 -9.37 -10.84
C GLU A 67 -1.23 -7.84 -10.80
N ASN A 68 -2.35 -7.10 -10.65
CA ASN A 68 -2.29 -5.65 -10.49
C ASN A 68 -1.68 -5.25 -9.14
N ILE A 69 -0.96 -4.13 -9.14
CA ILE A 69 -0.30 -3.60 -7.93
C ILE A 69 -1.15 -2.49 -7.34
N ILE A 70 -1.54 -2.68 -6.10
CA ILE A 70 -2.18 -1.68 -5.26
C ILE A 70 -1.10 -1.05 -4.40
N THR A 71 -1.09 0.27 -4.34
CA THR A 71 -0.05 1.04 -3.64
C THR A 71 -0.66 1.92 -2.58
N ASN A 72 0.17 2.39 -1.64
CA ASN A 72 -0.27 3.30 -0.57
C ASN A 72 -1.42 2.68 0.24
N ILE A 73 -1.26 1.41 0.60
CA ILE A 73 -2.30 0.64 1.28
C ILE A 73 -2.43 1.10 2.74
N GLU A 74 -3.66 1.38 3.15
CA GLU A 74 -4.07 1.66 4.51
C GLU A 74 -4.91 0.48 5.02
N MET A 75 -4.38 -0.23 6.02
CA MET A 75 -5.09 -1.32 6.69
C MET A 75 -6.08 -0.72 7.69
N ILE A 76 -7.35 -0.61 7.29
CA ILE A 76 -8.42 -0.12 8.18
C ILE A 76 -8.82 -1.22 9.15
N ASP A 77 -9.04 -2.43 8.63
CA ASP A 77 -9.41 -3.63 9.39
C ASP A 77 -8.77 -4.90 8.79
N GLU A 78 -8.98 -6.06 9.42
CA GLU A 78 -8.46 -7.35 8.96
C GLU A 78 -9.09 -7.85 7.64
N GLY A 79 -10.30 -7.41 7.32
CA GLY A 79 -11.02 -7.83 6.11
C GLY A 79 -10.94 -6.86 4.95
N TRP A 80 -10.77 -5.56 5.23
CA TRP A 80 -10.91 -4.49 4.26
C TRP A 80 -9.80 -3.45 4.41
N TRP A 81 -9.12 -3.19 3.28
CA TRP A 81 -8.05 -2.21 3.19
C TRP A 81 -8.42 -1.11 2.18
N ARG A 82 -7.73 0.03 2.25
CA ARG A 82 -7.80 1.09 1.24
C ARG A 82 -6.49 1.24 0.53
N GLY A 83 -6.51 1.71 -0.71
CA GLY A 83 -5.29 1.95 -1.47
C GLY A 83 -5.57 2.51 -2.84
N TYR A 84 -4.50 2.82 -3.56
CA TYR A 84 -4.57 3.23 -4.96
C TYR A 84 -4.52 2.02 -5.86
N GLY A 85 -5.61 1.81 -6.60
CA GLY A 85 -5.66 0.81 -7.66
C GLY A 85 -4.80 1.19 -8.87
N PRO A 86 -4.64 0.28 -9.84
CA PRO A 86 -3.87 0.49 -11.07
C PRO A 86 -4.42 1.64 -11.93
N ASP A 87 -5.70 1.97 -11.78
CA ASP A 87 -6.34 3.08 -12.46
C ASP A 87 -6.02 4.46 -11.85
N GLY A 88 -5.42 4.48 -10.66
CA GLY A 88 -5.18 5.70 -9.87
C GLY A 88 -6.35 6.09 -8.99
N HIS A 89 -7.43 5.30 -8.96
CA HIS A 89 -8.54 5.48 -8.02
C HIS A 89 -8.14 5.02 -6.62
N PHE A 90 -8.55 5.78 -5.61
CA PHE A 90 -8.38 5.44 -4.21
C PHE A 90 -9.70 4.96 -3.63
N GLY A 91 -9.71 3.75 -3.07
CA GLY A 91 -10.93 3.16 -2.54
C GLY A 91 -10.67 1.88 -1.74
N MET A 92 -11.76 1.30 -1.26
CA MET A 92 -11.78 0.08 -0.47
C MET A 92 -11.63 -1.18 -1.34
N PHE A 93 -11.01 -2.20 -0.77
CA PHE A 93 -10.95 -3.54 -1.35
C PHE A 93 -10.75 -4.61 -0.27
N PRO A 94 -11.13 -5.87 -0.53
CA PRO A 94 -10.95 -6.96 0.42
C PRO A 94 -9.49 -7.41 0.51
N ALA A 95 -8.96 -7.47 1.73
CA ALA A 95 -7.57 -7.89 2.00
C ALA A 95 -7.26 -9.31 1.50
N ASN A 96 -8.24 -10.21 1.55
CA ASN A 96 -8.09 -11.61 1.12
C ASN A 96 -7.88 -11.79 -0.39
N TYR A 97 -8.07 -10.73 -1.18
CA TYR A 97 -7.93 -10.78 -2.63
C TYR A 97 -6.55 -10.33 -3.10
N VAL A 98 -5.69 -9.92 -2.16
CA VAL A 98 -4.38 -9.36 -2.43
C VAL A 98 -3.33 -10.00 -1.55
N GLU A 99 -2.08 -9.96 -2.00
CA GLU A 99 -0.91 -10.42 -1.28
C GLU A 99 0.03 -9.23 -1.09
N LEU A 100 0.36 -8.89 0.16
CA LEU A 100 1.35 -7.84 0.44
C LEU A 100 2.70 -8.22 -0.18
N ILE A 101 3.32 -7.25 -0.84
CA ILE A 101 4.63 -7.40 -1.46
C ILE A 101 5.63 -6.45 -0.80
N GLU A 102 6.83 -6.95 -0.49
CA GLU A 102 7.96 -6.19 0.07
C GLU A 102 8.87 -5.58 -1.02
#